data_AF-A0A2M8DZC5-F1
#
_entry.id   AF-A0A2M8DZC5-F1
#
_cell.length_a   1.000
_cell.length_b   1.000
_cell.length_c   1.000
_cell.angle_alpha   90.00
_cell.angle_beta   90.00
_cell.angle_gamma   90.00
#
_symmetry.space_group_name_H-M   'P 1'
#
loop_
_entity.id
_entity.type
_entity.pdbx_description
1 polymer ?
#
loop_
_entity_poly.entity_id
_entity_poly.type
_entity_poly.pdbx_seq_one_letter_code
_entity_poly.pdbx_strand_id
1 'polypeptide(L)' 'THDAASPCIILHGNELQKLGVQCGDLVTVKQGDASVSLAVAMDDRLPQGVARVAAGHQATSTLGAMFGTITVERA' A
#
# COMPACT_ATOMS: atom_id res chain seq x y z
N THR A 1 -15.00 -13.28 5.38
CA THR A 1 -13.62 -13.80 5.23
C THR A 1 -12.66 -12.63 5.41
N HIS A 2 -11.42 -12.85 5.85
CA HIS A 2 -10.43 -11.77 6.02
C HIS A 2 -10.18 -11.02 4.69
N ASP A 3 -10.34 -11.72 3.57
CA ASP A 3 -10.17 -11.18 2.21
C ASP A 3 -11.26 -10.17 1.80
N ALA A 4 -12.34 -10.01 2.58
CA ALA A 4 -13.41 -9.03 2.31
C ALA A 4 -13.18 -7.67 2.98
N ALA A 5 -12.15 -7.53 3.82
CA ALA A 5 -11.78 -6.25 4.41
C ALA A 5 -11.19 -5.33 3.34
N SER A 6 -11.46 -4.02 3.45
CA SER A 6 -10.88 -3.03 2.54
C SER A 6 -9.35 -3.16 2.56
N PRO A 7 -8.70 -3.31 1.39
CA PRO A 7 -7.27 -3.50 1.35
C PRO A 7 -6.54 -2.24 1.83
N CYS A 8 -5.46 -2.46 2.56
CA CYS A 8 -4.54 -1.42 2.99
C CYS A 8 -3.15 -1.69 2.42
N ILE A 9 -2.35 -0.62 2.34
CA ILE A 9 -0.92 -0.71 2.10
C ILE A 9 -0.20 -0.67 3.44
N ILE A 10 0.65 -1.66 3.70
CA ILE A 10 1.44 -1.77 4.91
C ILE A 10 2.87 -1.33 4.58
N LEU A 11 3.38 -0.39 5.37
CA LEU A 11 4.70 0.22 5.23
C LEU A 11 5.42 0.23 6.59
N HIS A 12 6.75 0.29 6.59
CA HIS A 12 7.52 0.53 7.81
C HIS A 12 7.32 1.98 8.28
N GLY A 13 7.34 2.25 9.60
CA GLY A 13 7.07 3.57 10.17
C GLY A 13 7.98 4.69 9.66
N ASN A 14 9.26 4.38 9.41
CA ASN A 14 10.17 5.32 8.75
C ASN A 14 9.71 5.76 7.34
N GLU A 15 9.05 4.89 6.58
CA GLU A 15 8.52 5.25 5.25
C GLU A 15 7.30 6.16 5.39
N LEU A 16 6.42 5.92 6.37
CA LEU A 16 5.32 6.83 6.71
C LEU A 16 5.83 8.22 7.05
N GLN A 17 6.88 8.30 7.88
CA GLN A 17 7.50 9.58 8.26
C GLN A 17 8.09 10.31 7.05
N LYS A 18 8.79 9.61 6.14
CA LYS A 18 9.31 10.19 4.90
C LYS A 18 8.22 10.71 3.97
N LEU A 19 7.11 9.97 3.87
CA LEU A 19 5.93 10.35 3.09
C LEU A 19 5.08 11.42 3.81
N GLY A 20 5.30 11.64 5.10
CA GLY A 20 4.56 12.55 5.98
C GLY A 20 3.08 12.17 6.10
N VAL A 21 2.78 10.88 6.17
CA VAL A 21 1.42 10.31 6.31
C VAL A 21 1.31 9.48 7.59
N GLN A 22 0.10 9.23 8.05
CA GLN A 22 -0.20 8.45 9.26
C GLN A 22 -1.03 7.21 8.94
N CYS A 23 -1.11 6.27 9.88
CA CYS A 23 -2.01 5.12 9.75
C CYS A 23 -3.47 5.59 9.58
N GLY A 24 -4.16 5.04 8.58
CA GLY A 24 -5.52 5.41 8.21
C GLY A 24 -5.59 6.49 7.11
N ASP A 25 -4.50 7.21 6.82
CA ASP A 25 -4.48 8.13 5.68
C ASP A 25 -4.61 7.37 4.36
N LEU A 26 -5.25 8.00 3.38
CA LEU A 26 -5.33 7.48 2.03
C LEU A 26 -4.09 7.91 1.24
N VAL A 27 -3.44 6.94 0.61
CA VAL A 27 -2.33 7.17 -0.32
C VAL A 27 -2.66 6.57 -1.67
N THR A 28 -2.13 7.20 -2.72
CA THR A 28 -2.20 6.66 -4.07
C THR A 28 -1.01 5.74 -4.29
N VAL A 29 -1.30 4.48 -4.58
CA VAL A 29 -0.32 3.45 -4.91
C VAL A 29 -0.35 3.22 -6.41
N LYS A 30 0.80 3.38 -7.05
CA LYS A 30 0.97 3.18 -8.49
C LYS A 30 1.87 1.99 -8.77
N GLN A 31 1.47 1.17 -9.74
CA GLN A 31 2.27 0.04 -10.22
C GLN A 31 2.08 -0.11 -11.73
N GLY A 32 3.14 0.15 -12.50
CA GLY A 32 3.01 0.27 -13.95
C GLY A 32 2.01 1.37 -14.32
N ASP A 33 1.05 1.06 -15.18
CA ASP A 33 -0.02 1.98 -15.59
C ASP A 33 -1.23 2.00 -14.64
N ALA A 34 -1.24 1.15 -13.61
CA ALA A 34 -2.33 1.06 -12.65
C ALA A 34 -2.10 1.95 -11.43
N SER A 35 -3.19 2.53 -10.93
CA SER A 35 -3.20 3.32 -9.69
C SER A 35 -4.41 2.99 -8.83
N VAL A 36 -4.23 2.91 -7.52
CA VAL A 36 -5.30 2.66 -6.54
C VAL A 36 -5.08 3.49 -5.29
N SER A 37 -6.16 4.00 -4.69
CA SER A 37 -6.12 4.65 -3.39
C SER A 37 -6.32 3.61 -2.27
N LEU A 38 -5.36 3.52 -1.35
CA LEU A 38 -5.40 2.56 -0.25
C LEU A 38 -5.14 3.28 1.08
N ALA A 39 -5.78 2.80 2.15
CA ALA A 39 -5.45 3.25 3.50
C ALA A 39 -4.07 2.75 3.90
N VAL A 40 -3.30 3.58 4.59
CA VAL A 40 -1.98 3.23 5.12
C VAL A 40 -2.12 2.48 6.43
N ALA A 41 -1.38 1.41 6.58
CA ALA A 41 -1.11 0.74 7.84
C ALA A 41 0.41 0.69 8.07
N MET A 42 0.81 0.65 9.34
CA MET A 42 2.21 0.59 9.74
C MET A 42 2.53 -0.78 10.33
N ASP A 43 3.66 -1.35 9.90
CA ASP A 43 4.25 -2.53 10.52
C ASP A 43 5.78 -2.40 10.51
N ASP A 44 6.37 -2.09 11.67
CA ASP A 44 7.83 -1.96 11.81
C ASP A 44 8.57 -3.32 11.72
N ARG A 45 7.84 -4.44 11.65
CA ARG A 45 8.44 -5.75 11.33
C ARG A 45 8.75 -5.89 9.84
N LEU A 46 8.21 -4.99 9.00
CA LEU A 46 8.48 -4.95 7.58
C LEU A 46 9.85 -4.31 7.32
N PRO A 47 10.70 -4.85 6.43
CA PRO A 47 11.94 -4.18 6.07
C PRO A 47 11.69 -2.78 5.49
N GLN A 48 12.60 -1.85 5.75
CA GLN A 48 12.54 -0.51 5.17
C GLN A 48 12.61 -0.57 3.64
N GLY A 49 11.84 0.29 2.96
CA GLY A 49 11.72 0.29 1.50
C GLY A 49 10.86 -0.84 0.92
N VAL A 50 10.25 -1.67 1.76
CA VAL A 50 9.26 -2.67 1.34
C VAL A 50 7.86 -2.15 1.62
N ALA A 51 6.96 -2.42 0.69
CA ALA A 51 5.54 -2.18 0.84
C ALA A 51 4.77 -3.47 0.61
N ARG A 52 3.77 -3.75 1.44
CA ARG A 52 2.88 -4.91 1.28
C ARG A 52 1.48 -4.42 0.99
N VAL A 53 0.88 -4.96 -0.07
CA VAL A 53 -0.51 -4.70 -0.45
C VAL A 53 -1.26 -6.02 -0.49
N ALA A 54 -2.46 -6.07 0.09
CA ALA A 54 -3.31 -7.25 -0.01
C ALA A 54 -3.79 -7.43 -1.46
N ALA A 55 -3.38 -8.53 -2.11
CA ALA A 55 -3.84 -8.92 -3.44
C ALA A 55 -5.17 -9.69 -3.37
N GLY A 56 -5.85 -9.87 -4.51
CA GLY A 56 -7.06 -10.69 -4.61
C GLY A 56 -8.37 -10.00 -4.17
N HIS A 57 -8.32 -8.71 -3.83
CA HIS A 57 -9.52 -7.89 -3.60
C HIS A 57 -9.86 -7.08 -4.85
N GLN A 58 -11.15 -6.85 -5.14
CA GLN A 58 -11.58 -6.10 -6.33
C GLN A 58 -10.88 -4.73 -6.47
N ALA A 59 -10.62 -4.07 -5.33
CA ALA A 59 -9.98 -2.76 -5.27
C ALA A 59 -8.49 -2.80 -5.64
N THR A 60 -7.79 -3.92 -5.43
CA THR A 60 -6.37 -4.10 -5.79
C THR A 60 -6.17 -4.97 -7.03
N SER A 61 -7.25 -5.44 -7.65
CA SER A 61 -7.20 -6.30 -8.84
C SER A 61 -6.62 -5.60 -10.08
N THR A 62 -6.55 -4.27 -10.07
CA THR A 62 -5.92 -3.48 -11.14
C THR A 62 -4.41 -3.39 -10.98
N LEU A 63 -3.87 -3.61 -9.77
CA LEU A 63 -2.43 -3.68 -9.56
C LEU A 63 -1.90 -4.89 -10.31
N GLY A 64 -0.91 -4.66 -11.17
CA GLY A 64 -0.43 -5.64 -12.13
C GLY A 64 0.28 -6.82 -11.46
N ALA A 65 1.60 -6.73 -11.32
CA ALA A 65 2.40 -7.85 -10.84
C ALA A 65 2.29 -8.02 -9.31
N MET A 66 2.14 -9.26 -8.83
CA MET A 66 2.18 -9.54 -7.38
C MET A 66 3.50 -9.12 -6.71
N PHE A 67 4.57 -8.98 -7.52
CA PHE A 67 5.86 -8.46 -7.08
C PHE A 67 6.36 -7.45 -8.12
N GLY A 68 6.83 -6.30 -7.66
CA GLY A 68 7.41 -5.28 -8.52
C GLY A 68 7.59 -3.96 -7.79
N THR A 69 8.21 -3.00 -8.47
CA THR A 69 8.33 -1.64 -7.97
C THR A 69 6.95 -1.00 -7.89
N ILE A 70 6.62 -0.44 -6.74
CA ILE A 70 5.44 0.40 -6.57
C ILE A 70 5.87 1.78 -6.12
N THR A 71 5.15 2.80 -6.57
CA THR A 71 5.34 4.17 -6.13
C THR A 71 4.18 4.53 -5.21
N VAL A 72 4.50 5.08 -4.04
CA VAL A 72 3.50 5.54 -3.07
C VAL A 72 3.55 7.05 -3.02
N GLU A 73 2.42 7.67 -3.29
CA GLU A 73 2.25 9.12 -3.28
C GLU A 73 1.14 9.49 -2.30
N ARG A 74 1.33 10.58 -1.56
CA ARG A 74 0.25 11.21 -0.80
C ARG A 74 -0.88 11.60 -1.76
N ALA A 75 -2.11 11.23 -1.41
CA ALA A 75 -3.31 11.57 -2.19
C ALA A 75 -3.54 13.08 -2.25
#